data_AF-A0A0H1APT2-F1
#
_entry.id   AF-A0A0H1APT2-F1
#
_cell.length_a   1.000
_cell.length_b   1.000
_cell.length_c   1.000
_cell.angle_alpha   90.00
_cell.angle_beta   90.00
_cell.angle_gamma   90.00
#
_symmetry.space_group_name_H-M   'P 1'
#
loop_
_entity.id
_entity.type
_entity.pdbx_description
1 polymer ?
#
loop_
_entity_poly.entity_id
_entity_poly.type
_entity_poly.pdbx_seq_one_letter_code
_entity_poly.pdbx_strand_id
1 'polypeptide(L)'
;MLAERGYTLAASTIDTSDYLFDRAYGRSLAAGDGALQRRIEDAYIAHSPAQIAYYADLNRRVVGRDVPAIMLLHVNRLNAATMDRLLAVFQEMEYRFVALAEAQADPAYATPPAFSTAYGPMWGYRWARERGIRVDGRQEPVPPAWIGPYADSGAMD
;
A
#
# COMPACT_ATOMS: atom_id res chain seq x y z
N MET A 1 -5.50 18.73 21.24
CA MET A 1 -5.06 17.65 20.33
C MET A 1 -6.19 17.28 19.35
N LEU A 2 -5.92 16.68 18.19
CA LEU A 2 -6.97 16.24 17.25
C LEU A 2 -7.92 15.19 17.86
N ALA A 3 -7.39 14.29 18.68
CA ALA A 3 -8.19 13.28 19.38
C ALA A 3 -9.26 13.89 20.31
N GLU A 4 -8.94 14.98 21.03
CA GLU A 4 -9.90 15.71 21.88
C GLU A 4 -11.03 16.37 21.07
N ARG A 5 -10.86 16.48 19.75
CA ARG A 5 -11.85 17.00 18.80
C ARG A 5 -12.60 15.88 18.08
N GLY A 6 -12.46 14.63 18.53
CA GLY A 6 -13.17 13.47 17.97
C GLY A 6 -12.57 12.90 16.69
N TYR A 7 -11.36 13.30 16.29
CA TYR A 7 -10.68 12.70 15.15
C TYR A 7 -10.03 11.37 15.51
N THR A 8 -10.27 10.37 14.68
CA THR A 8 -9.59 9.06 14.72
C THR A 8 -8.55 8.99 13.61
N LEU A 9 -7.42 8.34 13.90
CA LEU A 9 -6.41 8.09 12.89
C LEU A 9 -6.95 7.09 11.85
N ALA A 10 -6.82 7.42 10.58
CA ALA A 10 -7.11 6.49 9.50
C ALA A 10 -5.99 5.44 9.42
N ALA A 11 -6.35 4.16 9.49
CA ALA A 11 -5.38 3.08 9.43
C ALA A 11 -4.99 2.77 7.98
N SER A 12 -3.75 2.33 7.78
CA SER A 12 -3.26 1.80 6.50
C SER A 12 -2.52 0.50 6.74
N THR A 13 -2.99 -0.57 6.12
CA THR A 13 -2.46 -1.93 6.31
C THR A 13 -1.82 -2.51 5.07
N ILE A 14 -2.03 -1.93 3.90
CA ILE A 14 -1.43 -2.35 2.62
C ILE A 14 -0.81 -1.11 1.97
N ASP A 15 0.42 -1.27 1.48
CA ASP A 15 1.10 -0.37 0.57
C ASP A 15 1.49 -1.14 -0.70
N THR A 16 1.41 -0.51 -1.86
CA THR A 16 1.84 -1.07 -3.15
C THR A 16 2.97 -0.31 -3.80
N SER A 17 3.55 0.65 -3.09
CA SER A 17 4.54 1.60 -3.62
C SER A 17 4.03 2.35 -4.86
N ASP A 18 2.72 2.62 -4.93
CA ASP A 18 2.07 3.27 -6.07
C ASP A 18 2.74 4.60 -6.45
N TYR A 19 3.23 5.34 -5.46
CA TYR A 19 4.01 6.56 -5.66
C TYR A 19 5.26 6.34 -6.52
N LEU A 20 5.95 5.21 -6.38
CA LEU A 20 7.18 4.91 -7.13
C LEU A 20 6.83 4.57 -8.58
N PHE A 21 5.80 3.75 -8.77
CA PHE A 21 5.31 3.43 -10.11
C PHE A 21 4.74 4.68 -10.81
N ASP A 22 4.06 5.58 -10.09
CA ASP A 22 3.53 6.82 -10.66
C ASP A 22 4.65 7.77 -11.11
N ARG A 23 5.76 7.87 -10.37
CA ARG A 23 6.94 8.61 -10.85
C ARG A 23 7.46 8.06 -12.18
N ALA A 24 7.61 6.74 -12.29
CA ALA A 24 7.96 6.10 -13.55
C ALA A 24 6.91 6.38 -14.64
N TYR A 25 5.64 6.24 -14.32
CA TYR A 25 4.52 6.45 -15.25
C TYR A 25 4.50 7.89 -15.79
N GLY A 26 4.63 8.88 -14.91
CA GLY A 26 4.71 10.29 -15.26
C GLY A 26 5.83 10.61 -16.26
N ARG A 27 6.98 9.94 -16.13
CA ARG A 27 8.09 10.08 -17.09
C ARG A 27 7.77 9.45 -18.44
N SER A 28 7.17 8.26 -18.45
CA SER A 28 6.75 7.61 -19.70
C SER A 28 5.67 8.42 -20.44
N LEU A 29 4.83 9.15 -19.70
CA LEU A 29 3.90 10.14 -20.27
C LEU A 29 4.65 11.33 -20.89
N ALA A 30 5.62 11.90 -20.17
CA ALA A 30 6.42 13.02 -20.67
C ALA A 30 7.23 12.67 -21.93
N ALA A 31 7.70 11.42 -22.02
CA ALA A 31 8.41 10.90 -23.18
C ALA A 31 7.49 10.51 -24.36
N GLY A 32 6.16 10.49 -24.17
CA GLY A 32 5.22 10.00 -25.18
C GLY A 32 5.35 8.50 -25.47
N ASP A 33 5.99 7.74 -24.59
CA ASP A 33 6.25 6.30 -24.80
C ASP A 33 5.07 5.46 -24.29
N GLY A 34 4.06 5.29 -25.16
CA GLY A 34 2.86 4.51 -24.85
C GLY A 34 3.13 3.02 -24.60
N ALA A 35 4.22 2.46 -25.13
CA ALA A 35 4.58 1.07 -24.87
C ALA A 35 5.13 0.94 -23.44
N LEU A 36 5.96 1.88 -23.00
CA LEU A 36 6.48 1.91 -21.65
C LEU A 36 5.39 2.24 -20.61
N GLN A 37 4.45 3.13 -20.94
CA GLN A 37 3.26 3.39 -20.09
C GLN A 37 2.52 2.10 -19.76
N ARG A 38 2.13 1.32 -20.78
CA ARG A 38 1.46 0.03 -20.59
C ARG A 38 2.32 -0.96 -19.80
N ARG A 39 3.62 -1.01 -20.07
CA ARG A 39 4.55 -1.88 -19.33
C ARG A 39 4.62 -1.52 -17.83
N ILE A 40 4.55 -0.24 -17.48
CA ILE A 40 4.53 0.23 -16.08
C ILE A 40 3.19 -0.13 -15.42
N GLU A 41 2.07 0.10 -16.10
CA GLU A 41 0.74 -0.28 -15.62
C GLU A 41 0.65 -1.78 -15.34
N ASP A 42 1.10 -2.61 -16.28
CA ASP A 42 1.11 -4.07 -16.12
C ASP A 42 2.03 -4.53 -14.99
N ALA A 43 3.19 -3.89 -14.83
CA ALA A 43 4.10 -4.18 -13.73
C ALA A 43 3.49 -3.81 -12.36
N TYR A 44 2.75 -2.70 -12.28
CA TYR A 44 2.06 -2.28 -11.06
C TYR A 44 0.95 -3.26 -10.67
N ILE A 45 0.12 -3.64 -11.64
CA ILE A 45 -0.96 -4.63 -11.42
C ILE A 45 -0.38 -5.99 -11.07
N ALA A 46 0.71 -6.44 -11.71
CA ALA A 46 1.36 -7.70 -11.37
C ALA A 46 2.03 -7.69 -9.97
N HIS A 47 2.50 -6.52 -9.51
CA HIS A 47 3.11 -6.37 -8.18
C HIS A 47 2.08 -6.38 -7.04
N SER A 48 0.88 -5.85 -7.30
CA SER A 48 -0.14 -5.60 -6.27
C SER A 48 -0.61 -6.85 -5.52
N PRO A 49 -0.91 -8.01 -6.15
CA PRO A 49 -1.30 -9.23 -5.43
C PRO A 49 -0.25 -9.71 -4.42
N ALA A 50 1.05 -9.59 -4.76
CA ALA A 50 2.13 -9.99 -3.87
C ALA A 50 2.18 -9.12 -2.61
N GLN A 51 1.98 -7.80 -2.76
CA GLN A 51 1.88 -6.88 -1.64
C GLN A 51 0.66 -7.15 -0.77
N ILE A 52 -0.52 -7.32 -1.39
CA ILE A 52 -1.76 -7.64 -0.68
C ILE A 52 -1.60 -8.91 0.15
N ALA A 53 -1.04 -9.98 -0.43
CA ALA A 53 -0.80 -11.23 0.26
C ALA A 53 0.24 -11.11 1.39
N TYR A 54 1.34 -10.38 1.15
CA TYR A 54 2.37 -10.13 2.15
C TYR A 54 1.79 -9.42 3.38
N TYR A 55 1.07 -8.32 3.16
CA TYR A 55 0.48 -7.55 4.24
C TYR A 55 -0.64 -8.30 4.95
N ALA A 56 -1.44 -9.10 4.24
CA ALA A 56 -2.43 -9.98 4.85
C ALA A 56 -1.76 -10.98 5.81
N ASP A 57 -0.65 -11.62 5.40
CA ASP A 57 0.10 -12.54 6.27
C ASP A 57 0.74 -11.82 7.47
N LEU A 58 1.38 -10.68 7.23
CA LEU A 58 1.95 -9.85 8.29
C LEU A 58 0.88 -9.51 9.35
N ASN A 59 -0.27 -9.01 8.91
CA ASN A 59 -1.37 -8.61 9.79
C ASN A 59 -1.94 -9.82 10.54
N ARG A 60 -2.20 -10.94 9.86
CA ARG A 60 -2.67 -12.17 10.50
C ARG A 60 -1.70 -12.70 11.54
N ARG A 61 -0.40 -12.68 11.25
CA ARG A 61 0.65 -13.14 12.17
C ARG A 61 0.73 -12.28 13.43
N VAL A 62 0.57 -10.97 13.31
CA VAL A 62 0.67 -10.05 14.47
C VAL A 62 -0.64 -9.95 15.25
N VAL A 63 -1.79 -10.06 14.57
CA VAL A 63 -3.12 -9.98 15.19
C VAL A 63 -3.60 -11.33 15.73
N GLY A 64 -3.22 -12.43 15.09
CA GLY A 64 -3.66 -13.80 15.39
C GLY A 64 -4.91 -14.25 14.63
N ARG A 65 -5.45 -13.40 13.75
CA ARG A 65 -6.59 -13.65 12.86
C ARG A 65 -6.57 -12.67 11.70
N ASP A 66 -7.36 -12.92 10.67
CA ASP A 66 -7.56 -11.93 9.61
C ASP A 66 -8.32 -10.70 10.15
N VAL A 67 -7.93 -9.53 9.65
CA VAL A 67 -8.51 -8.21 9.95
C VAL A 67 -8.90 -7.53 8.64
N PRO A 68 -9.94 -6.68 8.61
CA PRO A 68 -10.27 -5.91 7.41
C PRO A 68 -9.06 -5.12 6.94
N ALA A 69 -8.63 -5.31 5.70
CA ALA A 69 -7.49 -4.58 5.15
C ALA A 69 -7.90 -3.18 4.67
N ILE A 70 -7.03 -2.20 4.87
CA ILE A 70 -7.20 -0.82 4.44
C ILE A 70 -5.99 -0.45 3.57
N MET A 71 -6.21 -0.31 2.28
CA MET A 71 -5.17 0.02 1.32
C MET A 71 -4.94 1.54 1.26
N LEU A 72 -3.67 1.94 1.35
CA LEU A 72 -3.26 3.31 1.05
C LEU A 72 -3.08 3.47 -0.46
N LEU A 73 -3.68 4.52 -1.02
CA LEU A 73 -3.49 4.93 -2.41
C LEU A 73 -3.34 6.45 -2.49
N HIS A 74 -2.49 6.91 -3.40
CA HIS A 74 -2.36 8.31 -3.75
C HIS A 74 -3.27 8.66 -4.92
N VAL A 75 -3.85 9.87 -4.89
CA VAL A 75 -4.53 10.41 -6.07
C VAL A 75 -3.45 10.78 -7.11
N ASN A 76 -3.23 9.90 -8.07
CA ASN A 76 -2.16 10.04 -9.05
C ASN A 76 -2.59 9.52 -10.43
N ARG A 77 -1.73 9.68 -11.45
CA ARG A 77 -2.07 9.37 -12.84
C ARG A 77 -2.10 7.87 -13.09
N LEU A 78 -1.16 7.13 -12.50
CA LEU A 78 -1.12 5.67 -12.61
C LEU A 78 -2.40 5.04 -12.05
N ASN A 79 -2.81 5.40 -10.84
CA ASN A 79 -4.01 4.88 -10.19
C ASN A 79 -5.26 5.28 -10.98
N ALA A 80 -5.32 6.50 -11.52
CA ALA A 80 -6.41 6.89 -12.41
C ALA A 80 -6.50 5.99 -13.67
N ALA A 81 -5.37 5.57 -14.24
CA ALA A 81 -5.32 4.70 -15.41
C ALA A 81 -5.59 3.21 -15.08
N THR A 82 -5.33 2.79 -13.83
CA THR A 82 -5.32 1.37 -13.45
C THR A 82 -6.36 0.98 -12.40
N MET A 83 -7.17 1.91 -11.91
CA MET A 83 -8.10 1.69 -10.78
C MET A 83 -8.99 0.46 -10.98
N ASP A 84 -9.65 0.33 -12.12
CA ASP A 84 -10.56 -0.79 -12.38
C ASP A 84 -9.82 -2.15 -12.32
N ARG A 85 -8.59 -2.20 -12.84
CA ARG A 85 -7.75 -3.41 -12.82
C ARG A 85 -7.27 -3.73 -11.40
N LEU A 86 -6.91 -2.71 -10.62
CA LEU A 86 -6.50 -2.88 -9.23
C LEU A 86 -7.68 -3.37 -8.36
N LEU A 87 -8.89 -2.83 -8.58
CA LEU A 87 -10.09 -3.29 -7.90
C LEU A 87 -10.45 -4.73 -8.28
N ALA A 88 -10.26 -5.10 -9.56
CA ALA A 88 -10.45 -6.48 -10.02
C ALA A 88 -9.49 -7.46 -9.32
N VAL A 89 -8.22 -7.08 -9.08
CA VAL A 89 -7.27 -7.90 -8.30
C VAL A 89 -7.82 -8.25 -6.93
N PHE A 90 -8.41 -7.30 -6.20
CA PHE A 90 -9.04 -7.59 -4.91
C PHE A 90 -10.21 -8.57 -5.03
N GLN A 91 -11.05 -8.41 -6.05
CA GLN A 91 -12.18 -9.32 -6.29
C GLN A 91 -11.72 -10.74 -6.63
N GLU A 92 -10.69 -10.87 -7.47
CA GLU A 92 -10.06 -12.16 -7.81
C GLU A 92 -9.43 -12.84 -6.58
N MET A 93 -8.94 -12.03 -5.63
CA MET A 93 -8.45 -12.48 -4.33
C MET A 93 -9.56 -12.66 -3.28
N GLU A 94 -10.84 -12.69 -3.70
CA GLU A 94 -12.03 -12.91 -2.88
C GLU A 94 -12.31 -11.84 -1.81
N TYR A 95 -11.74 -10.64 -1.97
CA TYR A 95 -12.09 -9.49 -1.12
C TYR A 95 -13.42 -8.86 -1.53
N ARG A 96 -14.08 -8.25 -0.55
CA ARG A 96 -15.19 -7.31 -0.75
C ARG A 96 -14.82 -5.93 -0.24
N PHE A 97 -15.36 -4.90 -0.86
CA PHE A 97 -15.15 -3.51 -0.44
C PHE A 97 -16.20 -3.06 0.56
N VAL A 98 -15.75 -2.40 1.61
CA VAL A 98 -16.59 -1.82 2.67
C VAL A 98 -16.15 -0.39 2.93
N ALA A 99 -16.99 0.39 3.61
CA ALA A 99 -16.62 1.74 4.02
C ALA A 99 -15.48 1.70 5.05
N LEU A 100 -14.64 2.74 5.08
CA LEU A 100 -13.54 2.85 6.05
C LEU A 100 -14.02 2.72 7.49
N ALA A 101 -15.17 3.33 7.82
CA ALA A 101 -15.76 3.25 9.15
C ALA A 101 -16.15 1.82 9.55
N GLU A 102 -16.60 1.00 8.60
CA GLU A 102 -16.90 -0.42 8.84
C GLU A 102 -15.62 -1.23 9.05
N ALA A 103 -14.60 -1.02 8.21
CA ALA A 103 -13.31 -1.70 8.36
C ALA A 103 -12.64 -1.36 9.70
N GLN A 104 -12.64 -0.08 10.09
CA GLN A 104 -12.04 0.42 11.33
C GLN A 104 -12.88 0.16 12.59
N ALA A 105 -14.10 -0.36 12.46
CA ALA A 105 -14.87 -0.84 13.61
C ALA A 105 -14.31 -2.14 14.20
N ASP A 106 -13.43 -2.85 13.47
CA ASP A 106 -12.75 -4.02 14.00
C ASP A 106 -11.90 -3.65 15.24
N PRO A 107 -11.98 -4.43 16.34
CA PRO A 107 -11.24 -4.15 17.57
C PRO A 107 -9.72 -3.99 17.42
N ALA A 108 -9.12 -4.54 16.36
CA ALA A 108 -7.69 -4.35 16.06
C ALA A 108 -7.31 -2.88 15.83
N TYR A 109 -8.26 -2.03 15.44
CA TYR A 109 -8.05 -0.60 15.18
C TYR A 109 -8.48 0.31 16.34
N ALA A 110 -9.04 -0.25 17.42
CA ALA A 110 -9.58 0.54 18.54
C ALA A 110 -8.48 1.33 19.29
N THR A 111 -7.26 0.79 19.33
CA THR A 111 -6.12 1.44 19.96
C THR A 111 -5.25 2.09 18.88
N PRO A 112 -5.11 3.43 18.88
CA PRO A 112 -4.16 4.10 18.01
C PRO A 112 -2.74 3.58 18.28
N PRO A 113 -1.91 3.39 17.25
CA PRO A 113 -0.57 2.90 17.47
C PRO A 113 0.23 3.87 18.35
N ALA A 114 0.93 3.33 19.34
CA ALA A 114 1.73 4.07 20.32
C ALA A 114 3.01 4.66 19.69
N PHE A 115 3.33 4.27 18.45
CA PHE A 115 4.55 4.63 17.77
C PHE A 115 4.31 5.12 16.34
N SER A 116 5.03 6.19 15.98
CA SER A 116 5.12 6.68 14.61
C SER A 116 6.57 6.98 14.24
N THR A 117 6.93 6.76 12.97
CA THR A 117 8.20 7.22 12.37
C THR A 117 7.92 8.26 11.31
N ALA A 118 8.97 8.93 10.86
CA ALA A 118 8.93 9.79 9.68
C ALA A 118 8.48 9.04 8.40
N TYR A 119 8.71 7.73 8.32
CA TYR A 119 8.38 6.90 7.16
C TYR A 119 6.97 6.29 7.22
N GLY A 120 6.26 6.44 8.34
CA GLY A 120 4.87 6.00 8.47
C GLY A 120 4.62 4.53 8.12
N PRO A 121 5.24 3.55 8.81
CA PRO A 121 5.10 2.14 8.48
C PRO A 121 3.65 1.69 8.51
N MET A 122 3.29 0.72 7.65
CA MET A 122 1.97 0.10 7.67
C MET A 122 1.65 -0.52 9.03
N TRP A 123 0.36 -0.60 9.36
CA TRP A 123 -0.12 -0.98 10.69
C TRP A 123 0.43 -2.32 11.19
N GLY A 124 0.61 -3.30 10.31
CA GLY A 124 1.22 -4.60 10.64
C GLY A 124 2.54 -4.47 11.38
N TYR A 125 3.43 -3.59 10.91
CA TYR A 125 4.72 -3.33 11.55
C TYR A 125 4.58 -2.57 12.88
N ARG A 126 3.58 -1.69 13.00
CA ARG A 126 3.30 -0.96 14.25
C ARG A 126 2.80 -1.92 15.33
N TRP A 127 1.81 -2.76 14.99
CA TRP A 127 1.31 -3.81 15.86
C TRP A 127 2.40 -4.80 16.26
N ALA A 128 3.25 -5.23 15.32
CA ALA A 128 4.38 -6.11 15.61
C ALA A 128 5.27 -5.53 16.71
N ARG A 129 5.64 -4.26 16.57
CA ARG A 129 6.48 -3.55 17.54
C ARG A 129 5.82 -3.44 18.91
N GLU A 130 4.55 -3.06 18.96
CA GLU A 130 3.79 -2.90 20.21
C GLU A 130 3.64 -4.23 20.97
N ARG A 131 3.48 -5.33 20.25
CA ARG A 131 3.28 -6.67 20.81
C ARG A 131 4.60 -7.43 21.03
N GLY A 132 5.75 -6.82 20.72
CA GLY A 132 7.05 -7.49 20.80
C GLY A 132 7.21 -8.67 19.83
N ILE A 133 6.44 -8.69 18.74
CA ILE A 133 6.48 -9.74 17.72
C ILE A 133 7.57 -9.39 16.70
N ARG A 134 8.51 -10.31 16.47
CA ARG A 134 9.55 -10.14 15.46
C ARG A 134 9.00 -10.37 14.07
N VAL A 135 9.20 -9.40 13.20
CA VAL A 135 8.86 -9.42 11.77
C VAL A 135 10.07 -8.98 10.96
N ASP A 136 10.18 -9.44 9.71
CA ASP A 136 11.30 -9.14 8.82
C ASP A 136 10.79 -8.40 7.58
N GLY A 137 10.92 -7.08 7.58
CA GLY A 137 10.49 -6.22 6.48
C GLY A 137 11.29 -6.43 5.18
N ARG A 138 12.44 -7.12 5.22
CA ARG A 138 13.19 -7.45 4.00
C ARG A 138 12.50 -8.50 3.13
N GLN A 139 11.46 -9.15 3.68
CA GLN A 139 10.64 -10.11 2.95
C GLN A 139 9.47 -9.44 2.22
N GLU A 140 9.26 -8.14 2.44
CA GLU A 140 8.27 -7.38 1.68
C GLU A 140 8.63 -7.42 0.19
N PRO A 141 7.70 -7.77 -0.70
CA PRO A 141 7.95 -7.74 -2.13
C PRO A 141 8.44 -6.36 -2.55
N VAL A 142 9.47 -6.30 -3.38
CA VAL A 142 9.93 -5.03 -3.95
C VAL A 142 9.38 -4.84 -5.36
N PRO A 143 9.12 -3.59 -5.79
CA PRO A 143 8.83 -3.30 -7.19
C PRO A 143 9.90 -3.89 -8.13
N PRO A 144 9.56 -4.23 -9.39
CA PRO A 144 10.55 -4.71 -10.36
C PRO A 144 11.77 -3.78 -10.43
N ALA A 145 12.97 -4.37 -10.46
CA ALA A 145 14.24 -3.65 -10.28
C ALA A 145 14.50 -2.51 -11.28
N TRP A 146 13.77 -2.45 -12.40
CA TRP A 146 13.87 -1.38 -13.39
C TRP A 146 12.98 -0.16 -13.08
N ILE A 147 11.96 -0.29 -12.23
CA ILE A 147 11.01 0.77 -11.91
C ILE A 147 11.70 1.92 -11.19
N GLY A 148 12.44 1.63 -10.11
CA GLY A 148 13.14 2.65 -9.31
C GLY A 148 14.16 3.43 -10.14
N PRO A 149 15.14 2.78 -10.77
CA PRO A 149 16.11 3.45 -11.64
C PRO A 149 15.46 4.28 -12.74
N TYR A 150 14.39 3.79 -13.37
CA TYR A 150 13.68 4.58 -14.38
C TYR A 150 12.98 5.79 -13.77
N ALA A 151 12.30 5.63 -12.63
CA ALA A 151 11.65 6.73 -11.91
C ALA A 151 12.65 7.84 -11.53
N ASP A 152 13.87 7.47 -11.13
CA ASP A 152 14.86 8.40 -10.58
C ASP A 152 15.85 8.96 -11.63
N SER A 153 15.88 8.42 -12.86
CA SER A 153 16.82 8.76 -13.94
C SER A 153 16.68 10.20 -14.51
N GLY A 154 16.75 11.24 -13.69
CA GLY A 154 16.58 12.65 -14.08
C GLY A 154 16.29 13.60 -12.92
N ALA A 155 16.41 13.14 -11.67
CA ALA A 155 16.36 14.00 -10.48
C ALA A 155 17.72 14.66 -10.13
N MET A 156 18.69 14.60 -11.05
CA MET A 156 19.99 15.27 -10.95
C MET A 156 20.19 16.22 -12.13
N ASP A 157 19.28 17.17 -12.33
CA ASP A 157 19.50 18.35 -13.17
C ASP A 157 19.00 19.59 -12.42
#